data_AF-A0A1G6BMJ9-F1
#
_entry.id   AF-A0A1G6BMJ9-F1
#
_cell.length_a   1.000
_cell.length_b   1.000
_cell.length_c   1.000
_cell.angle_alpha   90.00
_cell.angle_beta   90.00
_cell.angle_gamma   90.00
#
_symmetry.space_group_name_H-M   'P 1'
#
loop_
_entity.id
_entity.type
_entity.pdbx_description
1 polymer ?
#
loop_
_entity_poly.entity_id
_entity_poly.type
_entity_poly.pdbx_seq_one_letter_code
_entity_poly.pdbx_strand_id
1 'polypeptide(L)'
;MPVGNPKNQTIWSQRYQEKVGYITKGYKLKKDLTDNFKEACSKSGISQAAALTQFMEAFIDTSNNSASTNTEPSSAPEYMINSEDPKLSFIIETYDNLSDDHKNSIYKYVKKYYSKKQSKRNDE
;
A
#
# COMPACT_ATOMS: atom_id res chain seq x y z
N MET A 1 -19.22 -19.06 -9.90
CA MET A 1 -18.98 -20.47 -9.53
C MET A 1 -18.83 -21.27 -10.81
N PRO A 2 -17.87 -22.20 -10.91
CA PRO A 2 -17.79 -23.10 -12.06
C PRO A 2 -19.05 -23.97 -12.07
N VAL A 3 -19.89 -23.77 -13.08
CA VAL A 3 -21.13 -24.51 -13.27
C VAL A 3 -20.86 -25.71 -14.17
N GLY A 4 -21.41 -26.87 -13.83
CA GLY A 4 -21.21 -28.12 -14.58
C GLY A 4 -20.12 -29.01 -13.98
N ASN A 5 -19.29 -29.64 -14.83
CA ASN A 5 -18.24 -30.58 -14.43
C ASN A 5 -16.83 -29.96 -14.62
N PRO A 6 -16.36 -29.11 -13.69
CA PRO A 6 -15.07 -28.44 -13.83
C PRO A 6 -13.90 -29.39 -13.64
N LYS A 7 -12.80 -29.11 -14.35
CA LYS A 7 -11.53 -29.83 -14.21
C LYS A 7 -10.97 -29.63 -12.80
N ASN A 8 -10.29 -30.64 -12.26
CA ASN A 8 -9.65 -30.59 -10.95
C ASN A 8 -8.78 -29.33 -10.74
N GLN A 9 -8.04 -28.89 -11.78
CA GLN A 9 -7.25 -27.67 -11.75
C GLN A 9 -8.07 -26.43 -11.37
N THR A 10 -9.29 -26.28 -11.92
CA THR A 10 -10.19 -25.17 -11.64
C THR A 10 -10.66 -25.17 -10.19
N ILE A 11 -10.90 -26.36 -9.63
CA ILE A 11 -11.31 -26.54 -8.23
C ILE A 11 -10.18 -26.15 -7.26
N TRP A 12 -8.92 -26.54 -7.57
CA TRP A 12 -7.76 -26.15 -6.76
C TRP A 12 -7.51 -24.65 -6.78
N SER A 13 -7.57 -24.02 -7.95
CA SER A 13 -7.45 -22.56 -8.08
C SER A 13 -8.54 -21.83 -7.31
N GLN A 14 -9.77 -22.35 -7.33
CA GLN A 14 -10.88 -21.79 -6.55
C GLN A 14 -10.63 -21.89 -5.04
N ARG A 15 -10.27 -23.08 -4.54
CA ARG A 15 -9.96 -23.29 -3.11
C ARG A 15 -8.86 -22.36 -2.62
N TYR A 16 -7.86 -22.10 -3.46
CA TYR A 16 -6.81 -21.14 -3.16
C TYR A 16 -7.35 -19.70 -3.10
N GLN A 17 -8.15 -19.28 -4.08
CA GLN A 17 -8.75 -17.95 -4.10
C GLN A 17 -9.62 -17.69 -2.87
N GLU A 18 -10.43 -18.66 -2.45
CA GLU A 18 -11.24 -18.61 -1.24
C GLU A 18 -10.37 -18.51 0.02
N LYS A 19 -9.29 -19.30 0.10
CA LYS A 19 -8.34 -19.27 1.24
C LYS A 19 -7.63 -17.92 1.38
N VAL A 20 -7.28 -17.28 0.27
CA VAL A 20 -6.54 -16.00 0.25
C VAL A 20 -7.48 -14.79 0.24
N GLY A 21 -8.80 -15.00 0.20
CA GLY A 21 -9.80 -13.94 0.29
C GLY A 21 -10.01 -13.16 -1.02
N TYR A 22 -9.60 -13.71 -2.17
CA TYR A 22 -9.85 -13.05 -3.46
C TYR A 22 -11.34 -13.09 -3.80
N ILE A 23 -11.90 -11.91 -4.05
CA ILE A 23 -13.30 -11.73 -4.45
C ILE A 23 -13.37 -11.04 -5.81
N THR A 24 -14.29 -11.47 -6.66
CA THR A 24 -14.60 -10.77 -7.93
C THR A 24 -15.76 -9.81 -7.69
N LYS A 25 -15.52 -8.51 -7.91
CA LYS A 25 -16.56 -7.48 -7.92
C LYS A 25 -16.62 -6.88 -9.32
N GLY A 26 -17.77 -7.01 -9.98
CA GLY A 26 -18.01 -6.47 -11.31
C GLY A 26 -18.75 -5.14 -11.25
N TYR A 27 -18.20 -4.10 -11.90
CA TYR A 27 -18.85 -2.81 -12.07
C TYR A 27 -19.10 -2.55 -13.56
N LYS A 28 -20.17 -1.82 -13.87
CA LYS A 28 -20.42 -1.34 -15.24
C LYS A 28 -19.73 0.02 -15.41
N LEU A 29 -18.79 0.11 -16.35
CA LEU A 29 -18.05 1.33 -16.67
C LEU A 29 -18.28 1.71 -18.13
N LYS A 30 -18.06 2.99 -18.46
CA LYS A 30 -18.08 3.46 -19.84
C LYS A 30 -16.91 2.83 -20.62
N LYS A 31 -17.16 2.47 -21.88
CA LYS A 31 -16.15 1.85 -22.75
C LYS A 31 -14.93 2.76 -22.91
N ASP A 32 -15.15 4.02 -23.30
CA ASP A 32 -14.07 4.97 -23.58
C ASP A 32 -13.18 5.22 -22.35
N LEU A 33 -13.79 5.28 -21.16
CA LEU A 33 -13.04 5.41 -19.91
C LEU A 33 -12.13 4.20 -19.66
N THR A 34 -12.64 3.00 -19.91
CA THR A 34 -11.90 1.75 -19.68
C THR A 34 -10.76 1.59 -20.68
N ASP A 35 -10.98 1.96 -21.94
CA ASP A 35 -9.97 1.94 -22.99
C ASP A 35 -8.84 2.94 -22.68
N ASN A 36 -9.19 4.18 -22.29
CA ASN A 36 -8.22 5.20 -21.89
C ASN A 36 -7.41 4.77 -20.66
N PHE A 37 -8.06 4.16 -19.66
CA PHE A 37 -7.38 3.65 -18.48
C PHE A 37 -6.38 2.54 -18.82
N LYS A 38 -6.75 1.63 -19.72
CA LYS A 38 -5.85 0.58 -20.22
C LYS A 38 -4.63 1.16 -20.94
N GLU A 39 -4.82 2.17 -21.79
CA GLU A 39 -3.70 2.85 -22.45
C GLU A 39 -2.79 3.56 -21.44
N ALA A 40 -3.36 4.26 -20.47
CA ALA A 40 -2.59 4.94 -19.42
C ALA A 40 -1.75 3.94 -18.61
N CYS A 41 -2.34 2.82 -18.20
CA CYS A 41 -1.64 1.75 -17.50
C CYS A 41 -0.49 1.17 -18.34
N SER A 42 -0.72 0.99 -19.65
CA SER A 42 0.30 0.47 -20.58
C SER A 42 1.46 1.44 -20.75
N LYS A 43 1.18 2.75 -20.85
CA LYS A 43 2.20 3.81 -20.94
C LYS A 43 3.02 3.93 -19.65
N SER A 44 2.38 3.76 -18.50
CA SER A 44 3.04 3.80 -17.19
C SER A 44 3.73 2.48 -16.80
N GLY A 45 3.57 1.40 -17.60
CA GLY A 45 4.16 0.10 -17.30
C GLY A 45 3.54 -0.65 -16.11
N ILE A 46 2.31 -0.29 -15.72
CA ILE A 46 1.61 -0.85 -14.55
C ILE A 46 0.42 -1.70 -15.02
N SER A 47 0.09 -2.76 -14.30
CA SER A 47 -1.12 -3.54 -14.60
C SER A 47 -2.38 -2.79 -14.18
N GLN A 48 -3.48 -2.95 -14.91
CA GLN A 48 -4.77 -2.34 -14.57
C GLN A 48 -5.24 -2.71 -13.16
N ALA A 49 -4.97 -3.95 -12.73
CA ALA A 49 -5.30 -4.41 -11.39
C ALA A 49 -4.49 -3.66 -10.34
N ALA A 50 -3.17 -3.50 -10.53
CA ALA A 50 -2.32 -2.78 -9.60
C ALA A 50 -2.70 -1.29 -9.48
N ALA A 51 -2.97 -0.63 -10.61
CA ALA A 51 -3.43 0.75 -10.62
C ALA A 51 -4.78 0.93 -9.89
N LEU A 52 -5.71 -0.03 -10.07
CA LEU A 52 -6.98 -0.03 -9.37
C LEU A 52 -6.81 -0.27 -7.85
N THR A 53 -5.93 -1.19 -7.46
CA THR A 53 -5.61 -1.47 -6.05
C THR A 53 -5.05 -0.22 -5.36
N GLN A 54 -4.08 0.46 -5.99
CA GLN A 54 -3.51 1.70 -5.45
C GLN A 54 -4.57 2.79 -5.29
N PHE A 55 -5.46 2.94 -6.28
CA PHE A 55 -6.56 3.89 -6.18
C PHE A 55 -7.52 3.55 -5.02
N MET A 56 -7.86 2.27 -4.85
CA MET A 56 -8.73 1.83 -3.76
C MET A 56 -8.10 2.08 -2.38
N GLU A 57 -6.82 1.75 -2.20
CA GLU A 57 -6.08 1.99 -0.96
C GLU A 57 -6.03 3.48 -0.62
N ALA A 58 -5.61 4.31 -1.58
CA ALA A 58 -5.56 5.76 -1.40
C ALA A 58 -6.94 6.37 -1.06
N PHE A 59 -8.01 5.85 -1.67
CA PHE A 59 -9.36 6.29 -1.38
C PHE A 59 -9.82 5.89 0.03
N ILE A 60 -9.49 4.68 0.48
CA ILE A 60 -9.78 4.19 1.84
C ILE A 60 -9.06 5.06 2.87
N ASP A 61 -7.77 5.33 2.66
CA ASP A 61 -6.96 6.14 3.58
C ASP A 61 -7.47 7.58 3.69
N THR A 62 -7.86 8.17 2.55
CA THR A 62 -8.45 9.52 2.53
C THR A 62 -9.80 9.53 3.24
N SER A 63 -10.65 8.55 2.98
CA SER A 63 -11.99 8.45 3.57
C SER A 63 -11.93 8.27 5.09
N ASN A 64 -10.98 7.48 5.58
CA ASN A 64 -10.79 7.24 7.02
C ASN A 64 -10.20 8.48 7.74
N ASN A 65 -9.35 9.26 7.08
CA ASN A 65 -8.82 10.51 7.62
C ASN A 65 -9.79 11.69 7.56
N SER A 66 -10.87 11.57 6.78
CA SER A 66 -11.91 12.63 6.64
C SER A 66 -12.80 12.78 7.88
N ALA A 67 -12.64 11.92 8.90
CA ALA A 67 -13.25 12.08 10.23
C ALA A 67 -12.42 12.98 11.18
N SER A 68 -11.33 13.60 10.72
CA SER A 68 -10.57 14.59 11.49
C SER A 68 -10.28 15.83 10.67
N THR A 69 -11.31 16.64 10.42
CA THR A 69 -11.10 18.05 10.08
C THR A 69 -10.71 18.79 11.35
N ASN A 70 -9.41 19.03 11.52
CA ASN A 70 -8.82 20.29 11.97
C ASN A 70 -7.30 20.13 11.96
N THR A 71 -6.65 20.64 10.92
CA THR A 71 -5.52 21.58 11.00
C THR A 71 -4.86 21.70 9.63
N GLU A 72 -5.07 22.86 9.01
CA GLU A 72 -4.13 23.57 8.14
C GLU A 72 -3.96 24.95 8.81
N PRO A 73 -2.82 25.68 8.72
CA PRO A 73 -1.77 25.56 7.71
C PRO A 73 -0.30 25.71 8.20
N SER A 74 0.65 25.44 7.31
CA SER A 74 2.08 25.90 7.30
C SER A 74 3.17 25.05 8.01
N SER A 75 4.29 24.87 7.28
CA SER A 75 5.67 24.65 7.78
C SER A 75 6.27 23.22 7.92
N ALA A 76 6.82 22.69 6.81
CA ALA A 76 8.13 21.98 6.67
C ALA A 76 8.40 20.62 7.38
N PRO A 77 9.43 19.83 6.96
CA PRO A 77 10.15 19.70 5.68
C PRO A 77 10.13 18.25 5.13
N GLU A 78 10.52 18.10 3.86
CA GLU A 78 11.05 16.84 3.33
C GLU A 78 12.12 16.29 4.28
N TYR A 79 11.87 15.16 4.95
CA TYR A 79 12.96 14.39 5.53
C TYR A 79 13.58 13.59 4.40
N MET A 80 14.77 14.04 3.99
CA MET A 80 15.66 13.34 3.10
C MET A 80 15.80 11.88 3.54
N ILE A 81 15.34 10.98 2.69
CA ILE A 81 15.76 9.58 2.69
C ILE A 81 17.17 9.58 2.08
N ASN A 82 18.17 9.97 2.86
CA ASN A 82 19.56 9.66 2.58
C ASN A 82 20.09 8.82 3.74
N SER A 83 20.25 7.55 3.40
CA SER A 83 20.69 6.47 4.26
C SER A 83 22.19 6.62 4.57
N GLU A 84 22.52 7.31 5.66
CA GLU A 84 23.89 7.30 6.23
C GLU A 84 23.99 6.42 7.49
N ASP A 85 22.85 5.98 8.04
CA ASP A 85 22.83 5.04 9.17
C ASP A 85 22.69 3.59 8.64
N PRO A 86 23.74 2.75 8.66
CA PRO A 86 23.71 1.41 8.07
C PRO A 86 22.73 0.45 8.78
N LYS A 87 22.29 0.79 9.99
CA LYS A 87 21.23 0.06 10.70
C LYS A 87 19.85 0.35 10.11
N LEU A 88 19.64 1.54 9.54
CA LEU A 88 18.36 1.94 8.95
C LEU A 88 18.21 1.43 7.52
N SER A 89 19.27 1.37 6.71
CA SER A 89 19.24 0.70 5.40
C SER A 89 18.89 -0.78 5.52
N PHE A 90 19.53 -1.49 6.46
CA PHE A 90 19.28 -2.93 6.68
C PHE A 90 17.84 -3.20 7.11
N ILE A 91 17.25 -2.33 7.93
CA ILE A 91 15.86 -2.45 8.36
C ILE A 91 14.91 -2.21 7.19
N ILE A 92 15.19 -1.23 6.31
CA ILE A 92 14.38 -0.94 5.12
C ILE A 92 14.43 -2.09 4.11
N GLU A 93 15.62 -2.61 3.84
CA GLU A 93 15.84 -3.67 2.84
C GLU A 93 15.20 -5.01 3.25
N THR A 94 15.06 -5.25 4.56
CA THR A 94 14.38 -6.43 5.12
C THR A 94 12.90 -6.19 5.42
N TYR A 95 12.43 -4.93 5.37
CA TYR A 95 11.07 -4.54 5.75
C TYR A 95 10.01 -5.15 4.84
N ASP A 96 10.31 -5.23 3.54
CA ASP A 96 9.39 -5.77 2.53
C ASP A 96 9.16 -7.28 2.70
N ASN A 97 10.09 -7.98 3.36
CA ASN A 97 10.01 -9.42 3.62
C ASN A 97 9.42 -9.76 5.00
N LEU A 98 8.98 -8.74 5.76
CA LEU A 98 8.52 -8.92 7.14
C LEU A 98 7.00 -8.95 7.25
N SER A 99 6.48 -9.78 8.16
CA SER A 99 5.05 -9.84 8.47
C SER A 99 4.56 -8.50 9.08
N ASP A 100 3.33 -8.09 8.76
CA ASP A 100 2.81 -6.75 9.04
C ASP A 100 2.74 -6.40 10.55
N ASP A 101 2.61 -7.40 11.43
CA ASP A 101 2.70 -7.20 12.88
C ASP A 101 4.08 -6.68 13.32
N HIS A 102 5.14 -7.15 12.67
CA HIS A 102 6.51 -6.76 12.98
C HIS A 102 6.86 -5.40 12.37
N LYS A 103 6.29 -5.06 11.21
CA LYS A 103 6.40 -3.74 10.58
C LYS A 103 5.91 -2.62 11.50
N ASN A 104 4.75 -2.81 12.14
CA ASN A 104 4.18 -1.84 13.07
C ASN A 104 5.04 -1.62 14.33
N SER A 105 5.69 -2.67 14.82
CA SER A 105 6.62 -2.57 15.95
C SER A 105 7.89 -1.79 15.57
N ILE A 106 8.43 -2.05 14.37
CA ILE A 106 9.59 -1.34 13.82
C ILE A 106 9.25 0.13 13.57
N TYR A 107 8.10 0.44 12.98
CA TYR A 107 7.67 1.83 12.76
C TYR A 107 7.58 2.62 14.07
N LYS A 108 7.00 2.02 15.13
CA LYS A 108 6.96 2.63 16.46
C LYS A 108 8.36 2.84 17.04
N TYR A 109 9.26 1.87 16.87
CA TYR A 109 10.66 1.98 17.32
C TYR A 109 11.40 3.12 16.61
N VAL A 110 11.31 3.17 15.27
CA VAL A 110 11.95 4.18 14.44
C VAL A 110 11.40 5.57 14.76
N LYS A 111 10.07 5.71 14.86
CA LYS A 111 9.41 6.96 15.25
C LYS A 111 9.88 7.46 16.62
N LYS A 112 10.02 6.56 17.60
CA LYS A 112 10.56 6.88 18.94
C LYS A 112 12.04 7.27 18.89
N TYR A 113 12.84 6.60 18.07
CA TYR A 113 14.26 6.89 17.91
C TYR A 113 14.51 8.29 17.34
N TYR A 114 13.79 8.66 16.27
CA TYR A 114 13.90 9.99 15.67
C TYR A 114 13.39 11.10 16.60
N SER A 115 12.26 10.88 17.29
CA SER A 115 11.77 11.83 18.29
C SER A 115 12.81 12.09 19.39
N LYS A 116 13.54 11.06 19.83
CA LYS A 116 14.62 11.18 20.83
C LYS A 116 15.89 11.83 20.27
N LYS A 117 16.26 11.57 19.01
CA LYS A 117 17.42 12.19 18.33
C LYS A 117 17.19 13.69 18.09
N GLN A 118 15.95 14.11 17.83
CA GLN A 118 15.59 15.53 17.70
C GLN A 118 15.67 16.28 19.04
N SER A 119 15.20 15.67 20.13
CA SER A 119 15.32 16.28 21.47
C SER A 119 16.78 16.53 21.89
N LYS A 120 17.69 15.61 21.53
CA LYS A 120 19.11 15.69 21.93
C LYS A 120 19.92 16.75 21.15
N ARG A 121 19.37 17.31 20.07
CA ARG A 121 20.00 18.38 19.27
C ARG A 121 19.53 19.79 19.63
N ASN A 122 18.51 19.91 20.47
CA ASN A 122 17.94 21.20 20.88
C ASN A 122 18.43 21.65 22.28
N ASP A 123 19.27 20.84 22.93
CA ASP A 123 19.84 21.08 24.27
C ASP A 123 21.37 21.34 24.24
N GLU A 124 21.96 21.51 23.04
CA GLU A 124 23.39 21.75 22.78
C GLU A 124 23.56 23.02 21.92
#